data_AF-A0A524M141-F1
#
_entry.id   AF-A0A524M141-F1
#
_cell.length_a   1.000
_cell.length_b   1.000
_cell.length_c   1.000
_cell.angle_alpha   90.00
_cell.angle_beta   90.00
_cell.angle_gamma   90.00
#
_symmetry.space_group_name_H-M   'P 1'
#
loop_
_entity.id
_entity.type
_entity.pdbx_description
1 polymer ?
#
loop_
_entity_poly.entity_id
_entity_poly.type
_entity_poly.pdbx_seq_one_letter_code
_entity_poly.pdbx_strand_id
1 'polypeptide(L)'
;MEIVTLSDGLDHFKDLVSLPYLSEIATTALSVSVRAVLEEDLSEIDELEKLEAQSDNEATEMFQEIATYLNNRRDISNIAMLYVIVGRYFERAADQAIRIAESAIYLVTGERKKLGFAYKGVDDISDLLIDI
;
A
#
# COMPACT_ATOMS: atom_id res chain seq x y z
N MET A 1 -17.99 -0.23 3.44
CA MET A 1 -18.84 -0.42 4.65
C MET A 1 -18.68 -1.81 5.25
N GLU A 2 -18.43 -2.86 4.46
CA GLU A 2 -18.36 -4.25 4.94
C GLU A 2 -17.29 -4.52 6.01
N ILE A 3 -16.04 -4.04 5.85
CA ILE A 3 -14.97 -4.25 6.83
C ILE A 3 -15.28 -3.63 8.21
N VAL A 4 -15.87 -2.42 8.23
CA VAL A 4 -16.24 -1.74 9.47
C VAL A 4 -17.28 -2.55 10.24
N THR A 5 -18.28 -3.09 9.52
CA THR A 5 -19.27 -3.99 10.11
C THR A 5 -18.64 -5.29 10.60
N LEU A 6 -17.69 -5.87 9.84
CA LEU A 6 -16.99 -7.10 10.24
C LEU A 6 -16.08 -6.91 11.46
N SER A 7 -15.57 -5.70 11.68
CA SER A 7 -14.78 -5.35 12.86
C SER A 7 -15.61 -4.96 14.08
N ASP A 8 -16.92 -4.77 13.93
CA ASP A 8 -17.78 -4.30 15.01
C ASP A 8 -17.80 -5.30 16.18
N GLY A 9 -17.57 -4.79 17.39
CA GLY A 9 -17.45 -5.60 18.60
C GLY A 9 -16.17 -6.45 18.73
N LEU A 10 -15.19 -6.30 17.82
CA LEU A 10 -13.88 -6.93 17.98
C LEU A 10 -12.90 -5.98 18.69
N ASP A 11 -12.18 -6.49 19.69
CA ASP A 11 -11.15 -5.73 20.37
C ASP A 11 -9.85 -5.67 19.56
N HIS A 12 -9.25 -4.49 19.50
CA HIS A 12 -7.91 -4.31 18.95
C HIS A 12 -6.88 -5.01 19.85
N PHE A 13 -6.00 -5.82 19.25
CA PHE A 13 -4.97 -6.56 19.98
C PHE A 13 -3.60 -5.87 20.03
N LYS A 14 -3.44 -4.79 19.26
CA LYS A 14 -2.26 -3.91 19.20
C LYS A 14 -2.68 -2.50 18.81
N ASP A 15 -1.79 -1.53 19.04
CA ASP A 15 -1.96 -0.16 18.57
C ASP A 15 -1.91 -0.09 17.03
N LEU A 16 -2.77 0.75 16.46
CA LEU A 16 -2.88 0.93 15.01
C LEU A 16 -1.89 2.00 14.54
N VAL A 17 -0.63 1.61 14.32
CA VAL A 17 0.41 2.51 13.78
C VAL A 17 0.57 2.30 12.27
N SER A 18 0.71 1.04 11.84
CA SER A 18 0.92 0.67 10.43
C SER A 18 -0.24 1.06 9.51
N LEU A 19 -1.49 0.83 9.93
CA LEU A 19 -2.66 1.09 9.08
C LEU A 19 -2.85 2.59 8.78
N PRO A 20 -2.79 3.51 9.75
CA PRO A 20 -2.80 4.93 9.46
C PRO A 20 -1.63 5.36 8.55
N TYR A 21 -0.42 4.85 8.79
CA TYR A 21 0.74 5.20 7.98
C TYR A 21 0.61 4.74 6.52
N LEU A 22 0.16 3.49 6.29
CA LEU A 22 -0.16 2.99 4.95
C LEU A 22 -1.26 3.83 4.27
N SER A 23 -2.28 4.26 5.03
CA SER A 23 -3.33 5.16 4.53
C SER A 23 -2.78 6.51 4.09
N GLU A 24 -1.83 7.08 4.83
CA GLU A 24 -1.18 8.35 4.49
C GLU A 24 -0.35 8.21 3.22
N ILE A 25 0.43 7.13 3.09
CA ILE A 25 1.21 6.83 1.87
C ILE A 25 0.28 6.73 0.66
N ALA A 26 -0.78 5.92 0.74
CA ALA A 26 -1.72 5.72 -0.35
C ALA A 26 -2.42 7.02 -0.77
N THR A 27 -2.84 7.83 0.21
CA THR A 27 -3.51 9.12 -0.05
C THR A 27 -2.55 10.13 -0.69
N THR A 28 -1.28 10.12 -0.27
CA THR A 28 -0.24 11.00 -0.84
C THR A 28 0.07 10.60 -2.27
N ALA A 29 0.28 9.30 -2.54
CA ALA A 29 0.53 8.80 -3.89
C ALA A 29 -0.63 9.14 -4.85
N LEU A 30 -1.87 8.95 -4.41
CA LEU A 30 -3.06 9.35 -5.16
C LEU A 30 -3.09 10.85 -5.42
N SER A 31 -2.77 11.68 -4.44
CA SER A 31 -2.75 13.14 -4.60
C SER A 31 -1.72 13.58 -5.65
N VAL A 32 -0.51 13.04 -5.60
CA VAL A 32 0.56 13.32 -6.57
C VAL A 32 0.14 12.87 -7.97
N SER A 33 -0.39 11.65 -8.13
CA SER A 33 -0.82 11.12 -9.42
C SER A 33 -2.00 11.89 -10.03
N VAL A 34 -2.97 12.31 -9.23
CA VAL A 34 -4.10 13.14 -9.68
C VAL A 34 -3.62 14.51 -10.14
N ARG A 35 -2.72 15.15 -9.38
CA ARG A 35 -2.12 16.44 -9.77
C ARG A 35 -1.35 16.31 -11.10
N ALA A 36 -0.57 15.25 -11.25
CA ALA A 36 0.17 14.98 -12.49
C ALA A 36 -0.74 14.86 -13.71
N VAL A 37 -1.94 14.27 -13.56
CA VAL A 37 -2.91 14.15 -14.65
C VAL A 37 -3.65 15.46 -14.92
N LEU A 38 -4.17 16.12 -13.87
CA LEU A 38 -5.08 17.26 -14.03
C LEU A 38 -4.37 18.58 -14.31
N GLU A 39 -3.16 18.74 -13.75
CA GLU A 39 -2.39 19.99 -13.81
C GLU A 39 -1.15 19.84 -14.69
N GLU A 40 -0.92 18.66 -15.27
CA GLU A 40 0.29 18.34 -16.05
C GLU A 40 1.60 18.54 -15.24
N ASP A 41 1.51 18.55 -13.91
CA ASP A 41 2.62 18.79 -13.01
C ASP A 41 3.30 17.49 -12.56
N LEU A 42 4.46 17.21 -13.15
CA LEU A 42 5.28 16.03 -12.85
C LEU A 42 6.34 16.29 -11.76
N SER A 43 6.32 17.43 -11.06
CA SER A 43 7.41 17.86 -10.17
C SER A 43 7.68 16.92 -8.99
N GLU A 44 6.68 16.20 -8.51
CA GLU A 44 6.80 15.25 -7.37
C GLU A 44 6.74 13.78 -7.80
N ILE A 45 6.87 13.48 -9.10
CA ILE A 45 6.65 12.12 -9.60
C ILE A 45 7.70 11.12 -9.11
N ASP A 46 8.92 11.58 -8.87
CA ASP A 46 10.01 10.73 -8.37
C ASP A 46 9.81 10.35 -6.89
N GLU A 47 8.97 11.08 -6.13
CA GLU A 47 8.63 10.70 -4.75
C GLU A 47 7.74 9.44 -4.72
N LEU A 48 7.02 9.13 -5.81
CA LEU A 48 6.15 7.95 -5.87
C LEU A 48 6.92 6.64 -5.71
N GLU A 49 8.14 6.54 -6.26
CA GLU A 49 8.96 5.32 -6.14
C GLU A 49 9.40 5.07 -4.69
N LYS A 50 9.66 6.16 -3.95
CA LYS A 50 9.99 6.09 -2.53
C LYS A 50 8.78 5.69 -1.70
N LEU A 51 7.61 6.27 -2.00
CA LEU A 51 6.36 5.92 -1.33
C LEU A 51 5.97 4.46 -1.57
N GLU A 52 6.19 3.93 -2.77
CA GLU A 52 6.00 2.50 -3.10
C GLU A 52 6.86 1.61 -2.19
N ALA A 53 8.17 1.86 -2.17
CA ALA A 53 9.10 1.09 -1.35
C ALA A 53 8.76 1.16 0.14
N GLN A 54 8.28 2.32 0.63
CA GLN A 54 7.82 2.48 2.00
C GLN A 54 6.54 1.67 2.28
N SER A 55 5.59 1.70 1.35
CA SER A 55 4.34 0.93 1.45
C SER A 55 4.60 -0.56 1.52
N ASP A 56 5.45 -1.09 0.63
CA ASP A 56 5.78 -2.52 0.57
C ASP A 56 6.49 -3.01 1.84
N ASN A 57 7.46 -2.21 2.32
CA ASN A 57 8.19 -2.53 3.54
C ASN A 57 7.25 -2.51 4.76
N GLU A 58 6.43 -1.47 4.93
CA GLU A 58 5.52 -1.38 6.07
C GLU A 58 4.46 -2.51 6.03
N ALA A 59 3.92 -2.83 4.85
CA ALA A 59 2.97 -3.94 4.71
C ALA A 59 3.61 -5.28 5.08
N THR A 60 4.87 -5.49 4.70
CA THR A 60 5.65 -6.69 5.04
C THR A 60 5.92 -6.79 6.54
N GLU A 61 6.40 -5.71 7.16
CA GLU A 61 6.66 -5.65 8.60
C GLU A 61 5.39 -5.88 9.41
N MET A 62 4.28 -5.21 9.04
CA MET A 62 2.99 -5.40 9.68
C MET A 62 2.51 -6.85 9.59
N PHE A 63 2.66 -7.50 8.43
CA PHE A 63 2.28 -8.90 8.26
C PHE A 63 3.10 -9.84 9.16
N GLN A 64 4.43 -9.66 9.21
CA GLN A 64 5.31 -10.47 10.04
C GLN A 64 5.00 -10.29 11.54
N GLU A 65 4.69 -9.08 11.97
CA GLU A 65 4.28 -8.78 13.34
C GLU A 65 2.96 -9.49 13.67
N ILE A 66 1.95 -9.38 12.80
CA ILE A 66 0.65 -10.05 12.97
C ILE A 66 0.82 -11.58 13.05
N ALA A 67 1.66 -12.17 12.18
CA ALA A 67 1.97 -13.60 12.21
C ALA A 67 2.59 -14.01 13.57
N THR A 68 3.45 -13.16 14.13
CA THR A 68 4.06 -13.39 15.45
C THR A 68 3.02 -13.38 16.57
N TYR A 69 2.02 -12.49 16.52
CA TYR A 69 0.91 -12.53 17.48
C TYR A 69 0.07 -13.80 17.34
N LEU A 70 -0.27 -14.21 16.10
CA LEU A 70 -1.10 -15.38 15.83
C LEU A 70 -0.47 -16.70 16.27
N ASN A 71 0.87 -16.78 16.30
CA ASN A 71 1.58 -17.94 16.86
C ASN A 71 1.28 -18.18 18.34
N ASN A 72 0.95 -17.13 19.10
CA ASN A 72 0.74 -17.18 20.54
C ASN A 72 -0.73 -16.98 20.95
N ARG A 73 -1.56 -16.39 20.08
CA ARG A 73 -2.95 -16.03 20.36
C ARG A 73 -3.87 -16.40 19.20
N ARG A 74 -4.79 -17.33 19.43
CA ARG A 74 -5.78 -17.75 18.42
C ARG A 74 -7.06 -16.92 18.44
N ASP A 75 -7.36 -16.27 19.56
CA ASP A 75 -8.56 -15.47 19.80
C ASP A 75 -8.61 -14.17 18.97
N ILE A 76 -7.47 -13.72 18.44
CA ILE A 76 -7.35 -12.49 17.64
C ILE A 76 -7.47 -12.71 16.13
N SER A 77 -7.69 -13.95 15.67
CA SER A 77 -7.54 -14.33 14.25
C SER A 77 -8.39 -13.49 13.30
N ASN A 78 -9.64 -13.17 13.69
CA ASN A 78 -10.55 -12.40 12.84
C ASN A 78 -10.06 -10.95 12.64
N ILE A 79 -9.78 -10.24 13.74
CA ILE A 79 -9.33 -8.83 13.67
C ILE A 79 -7.93 -8.72 13.04
N ALA A 80 -7.05 -9.69 13.29
CA ALA A 80 -5.74 -9.78 12.65
C ALA A 80 -5.85 -9.92 11.12
N MET A 81 -6.76 -10.76 10.63
CA MET A 81 -7.00 -10.91 9.20
C MET A 81 -7.55 -9.61 8.59
N LEU A 82 -8.46 -8.92 9.28
CA LEU A 82 -8.99 -7.63 8.82
C LEU A 82 -7.87 -6.58 8.68
N TYR A 83 -6.90 -6.53 9.60
CA TYR A 83 -5.76 -5.62 9.48
C TYR A 83 -4.92 -5.92 8.24
N VAL A 84 -4.61 -7.19 7.98
CA VAL A 84 -3.85 -7.59 6.78
C VAL A 84 -4.60 -7.17 5.51
N ILE A 85 -5.91 -7.41 5.44
CA ILE A 85 -6.73 -7.04 4.29
C ILE A 85 -6.71 -5.52 4.07
N VAL A 86 -6.91 -4.72 5.13
CA VAL A 86 -6.91 -3.25 5.03
C VAL A 86 -5.54 -2.73 4.60
N GLY A 87 -4.45 -3.24 5.18
CA GLY A 87 -3.09 -2.86 4.80
C GLY A 87 -2.81 -3.16 3.32
N ARG A 88 -3.21 -4.33 2.83
CA ARG A 88 -3.10 -4.68 1.40
C ARG A 88 -3.94 -3.77 0.51
N TYR A 89 -5.10 -3.29 0.95
CA TYR A 89 -5.87 -2.34 0.16
C TYR A 89 -5.18 -0.98 0.04
N PHE A 90 -4.48 -0.51 1.07
CA PHE A 90 -3.68 0.71 0.97
C PHE A 90 -2.48 0.55 0.03
N GLU A 91 -1.75 -0.56 0.14
CA GLU A 91 -0.64 -0.87 -0.78
C GLU A 91 -1.12 -0.90 -2.24
N ARG A 92 -2.19 -1.63 -2.54
CA ARG A 92 -2.78 -1.66 -3.90
C ARG A 92 -3.27 -0.30 -4.39
N ALA A 93 -3.72 0.58 -3.49
CA ALA A 93 -4.12 1.93 -3.85
C ALA A 93 -2.90 2.80 -4.21
N ALA A 94 -1.78 2.64 -3.49
CA ALA A 94 -0.51 3.27 -3.83
C ALA A 94 0.03 2.78 -5.20
N ASP A 95 0.04 1.46 -5.45
CA ASP A 95 0.43 0.88 -6.75
C ASP A 95 -0.46 1.39 -7.91
N GLN A 96 -1.77 1.49 -7.69
CA GLN A 96 -2.66 2.09 -8.68
C GLN A 96 -2.33 3.56 -8.97
N ALA A 97 -1.94 4.33 -7.96
CA ALA A 97 -1.52 5.72 -8.15
C ALA A 97 -0.26 5.83 -9.02
N ILE A 98 0.69 4.89 -8.88
CA ILE A 98 1.88 4.82 -9.73
C ILE A 98 1.49 4.60 -11.20
N ARG A 99 0.58 3.65 -11.47
CA ARG A 99 0.07 3.43 -12.84
C ARG A 99 -0.61 4.67 -13.44
N ILE A 100 -1.33 5.43 -12.62
CA ILE A 100 -1.93 6.71 -13.05
C ILE A 100 -0.82 7.72 -13.38
N ALA A 101 0.22 7.82 -12.54
CA ALA A 101 1.34 8.72 -12.77
C ALA A 101 2.16 8.36 -14.02
N GLU A 102 2.39 7.08 -14.30
CA GLU A 102 2.99 6.63 -15.56
C GLU A 102 2.19 7.06 -16.79
N SER A 103 0.85 6.99 -16.67
CA SER A 103 -0.05 7.46 -17.72
C SER A 103 0.02 8.98 -17.87
N ALA A 104 0.17 9.72 -16.78
CA ALA A 104 0.38 11.16 -16.77
C ALA A 104 1.71 11.57 -17.44
N ILE A 105 2.81 10.86 -17.16
CA ILE A 105 4.10 11.10 -17.81
C ILE A 105 3.95 10.97 -19.33
N TYR A 106 3.29 9.91 -19.78
CA TYR A 106 3.05 9.71 -21.21
C TYR A 106 2.17 10.81 -21.80
N LEU A 107 1.13 11.26 -21.08
CA LEU A 107 0.26 12.34 -21.50
C LEU A 107 1.02 13.67 -21.70
N VAL A 108 1.88 14.04 -20.75
CA VAL A 108 2.59 15.33 -20.74
C VAL A 108 3.80 15.32 -21.67
N THR A 109 4.57 14.23 -21.67
CA THR A 109 5.87 14.18 -22.37
C THR A 109 5.81 13.49 -23.73
N GLY A 110 4.80 12.65 -23.97
CA GLY A 110 4.73 11.76 -25.13
C GLY A 110 5.61 10.51 -25.03
N GLU A 111 6.38 10.36 -23.94
CA GLU A 111 7.28 9.23 -23.71
C GLU A 111 6.75 8.31 -22.61
N ARG A 112 6.90 6.98 -22.79
CA ARG A 112 6.57 6.03 -21.73
C ARG A 112 7.76 5.88 -20.78
N LYS A 113 7.57 6.29 -19.53
CA LYS A 113 8.45 5.96 -18.39
C LYS A 113 7.70 5.00 -17.48
N LYS A 114 8.38 3.92 -17.08
CA LYS A 114 7.89 2.98 -16.07
C LYS A 114 8.56 3.33 -14.74
N LEU A 115 7.77 3.46 -13.69
CA LEU A 115 8.20 3.76 -12.33
C LEU A 115 8.31 2.45 -11.53
N GLY A 116 8.99 2.49 -10.39
CA GLY A 116 9.02 1.36 -9.43
C GLY A 116 10.12 0.32 -9.66
N PHE A 117 11.07 0.58 -10.57
CA PHE A 117 12.24 -0.31 -10.77
C PHE A 117 13.46 0.06 -9.94
N ALA A 118 13.50 1.25 -9.33
CA ALA A 118 14.67 1.71 -8.58
C ALA A 118 14.86 0.97 -7.25
N TYR A 119 13.79 0.38 -6.68
CA TYR A 119 13.78 -0.17 -5.32
C TYR A 119 13.43 -1.66 -5.20
N LYS A 120 13.09 -2.38 -6.29
CA LYS A 120 12.81 -3.83 -6.22
C LYS A 120 14.10 -4.66 -6.04
N GLY A 121 14.39 -5.01 -4.78
CA GLY A 121 15.39 -6.00 -4.38
C GLY A 121 14.96 -7.44 -4.67
N VAL A 122 15.92 -8.37 -4.68
CA VAL A 122 15.88 -9.73 -5.27
C VAL A 122 14.95 -10.75 -4.59
N ASP A 123 14.27 -10.41 -3.49
CA ASP A 123 13.47 -11.37 -2.70
C ASP A 123 11.97 -11.00 -2.67
N ASP A 124 11.38 -10.73 -3.83
CA ASP A 124 9.95 -10.41 -3.95
C ASP A 124 9.08 -11.68 -3.80
N ILE A 125 8.80 -12.07 -2.55
CA ILE A 125 7.84 -13.13 -2.22
C ILE A 125 6.39 -12.61 -2.38
N SER A 126 6.18 -11.32 -2.68
CA SER A 126 4.83 -10.78 -2.90
C SER A 126 4.15 -11.52 -4.05
N ASP A 127 4.89 -11.85 -5.12
CA ASP A 127 4.44 -12.65 -6.26
C ASP A 127 4.02 -14.09 -5.89
N LEU A 128 4.54 -14.65 -4.80
CA LEU A 128 4.14 -15.99 -4.33
C LEU A 128 2.80 -16.01 -3.58
N LEU A 129 2.29 -14.84 -3.19
CA LEU A 129 1.00 -14.64 -2.52
C LEU A 129 -0.08 -14.08 -3.46
N ILE A 130 0.20 -13.95 -4.77
CA ILE A 130 -0.67 -13.27 -5.76
C ILE A 130 -1.84 -14.12 -6.28
N ASP A 131 -1.90 -15.43 -6.04
CA ASP A 131 -2.92 -16.32 -6.65
C ASP A 131 -4.04 -16.81 -5.70
N ILE A 132 -4.54 -15.98 -4.78
CA ILE A 132 -5.81 -16.24 -4.06
C ILE A 132 -6.68 -14.99 -4.00
#